data_AF-A0A8D2D2J4-F1
#
_entry.id   AF-A0A8D2D2J4-F1
#
_cell.length_a   1.000
_cell.length_b   1.000
_cell.length_c   1.000
_cell.angle_alpha   90.00
_cell.angle_beta   90.00
_cell.angle_gamma   90.00
#
_symmetry.space_group_name_H-M   'P 1'
#
loop_
_entity.id
_entity.type
_entity.pdbx_description
1 polymer ?
#
loop_
_entity_poly.entity_id
_entity_poly.type
_entity_poly.pdbx_seq_one_letter_code
_entity_poly.pdbx_strand_id
1 'polypeptide(L)'
;MGSQPSSTKPLKKSFIPPKNWNKAGCPLSPLLFNIVLESLARAIRQTKEIKGIRIGKEELKLSLFADDMIIYLEEPGNSTRKLLELISESSKVAGYKI
;
A
#
# COMPACT_ATOMS: atom_id res chain seq x y z
N MET A 1 26.16 -10.82 -66.28
CA MET A 1 26.00 -9.69 -65.34
C MET A 1 25.01 -10.11 -64.28
N GLY A 2 25.49 -10.40 -63.07
CA GLY A 2 24.66 -10.89 -61.97
C GLY A 2 23.94 -9.75 -61.26
N SER A 3 22.62 -9.82 -61.22
CA SER A 3 21.77 -8.94 -60.43
C SER A 3 21.87 -9.35 -58.95
N GLN A 4 22.32 -8.46 -58.08
CA GLN A 4 22.21 -8.67 -56.63
C GLN A 4 20.80 -8.30 -56.15
N PRO A 5 20.09 -9.18 -55.43
CA PRO A 5 18.93 -8.77 -54.64
C PRO A 5 19.42 -8.18 -53.31
N SER A 6 19.08 -6.91 -53.06
CA SER A 6 19.30 -6.20 -51.80
C SER A 6 18.51 -6.88 -50.68
N SER A 7 19.18 -7.75 -49.92
CA SER A 7 18.66 -8.35 -48.71
C SER A 7 18.49 -7.25 -47.64
N THR A 8 17.26 -6.76 -47.47
CA THR A 8 16.88 -6.02 -46.27
C THR A 8 16.92 -6.99 -45.09
N LYS A 9 18.03 -7.00 -44.36
CA LYS A 9 18.17 -7.75 -43.11
C LYS A 9 17.07 -7.25 -42.15
N PRO A 10 16.24 -8.13 -41.56
CA PRO A 10 15.31 -7.68 -40.54
C PRO A 10 16.12 -7.13 -39.37
N LEU A 11 15.79 -5.90 -38.94
CA LEU A 11 16.29 -5.37 -37.67
C LEU A 11 15.86 -6.36 -36.60
N LYS A 12 16.81 -7.15 -36.08
CA LYS A 12 16.66 -7.81 -34.79
C LYS A 12 16.48 -6.70 -33.76
N LYS A 13 15.23 -6.30 -33.52
CA LYS A 13 14.87 -5.66 -32.26
C LYS A 13 15.07 -6.73 -31.20
N SER A 14 16.28 -6.78 -30.64
CA SER A 14 16.44 -7.32 -29.30
C SER A 14 15.46 -6.55 -28.43
N PHE A 15 14.44 -7.25 -27.94
CA PHE A 15 13.62 -6.72 -26.87
C PHE A 15 14.58 -6.54 -25.69
N ILE A 16 15.01 -5.30 -25.45
CA ILE A 16 15.74 -4.93 -24.25
C ILE A 16 14.63 -4.76 -23.21
N PRO A 17 14.43 -5.70 -22.28
CA PRO A 17 13.44 -5.49 -21.24
C PRO A 17 13.81 -4.20 -20.49
N PRO A 18 12.84 -3.33 -20.20
CA PRO A 18 13.12 -2.11 -19.47
C PRO A 18 13.78 -2.50 -18.14
N LYS A 19 14.78 -1.71 -17.73
CA LYS A 19 15.75 -2.01 -16.65
C LYS A 19 15.13 -2.11 -15.24
N ASN A 20 13.82 -2.30 -15.17
CA ASN A 20 12.95 -2.35 -14.00
C ASN A 20 12.12 -3.66 -13.92
N TRP A 21 12.36 -4.65 -14.80
CA TRP A 21 11.66 -5.95 -14.80
C TRP A 21 12.03 -6.90 -13.63
N ASN A 22 12.86 -6.46 -12.69
CA ASN A 22 13.17 -7.15 -11.43
C ASN A 22 12.34 -6.65 -10.24
N LYS A 23 11.28 -5.87 -10.47
CA LYS A 23 10.29 -5.48 -9.44
C LYS A 23 9.00 -6.32 -9.47
N ALA A 24 9.03 -7.53 -10.02
CA ALA A 24 8.06 -8.53 -9.59
C ALA A 24 8.42 -8.89 -8.14
N GLY A 25 7.93 -8.06 -7.21
CA GLY A 25 8.10 -8.29 -5.78
C GLY A 25 7.63 -9.70 -5.42
N CYS A 26 8.19 -10.26 -4.36
CA CYS A 26 7.84 -11.57 -3.85
C CYS A 26 6.30 -11.69 -3.79
N PRO A 27 5.66 -12.73 -4.35
CA PRO A 27 4.18 -12.81 -4.44
C PRO A 27 3.50 -12.75 -3.06
N LEU A 28 4.27 -12.98 -1.99
CA LEU A 28 3.83 -12.91 -0.59
C LEU A 28 3.92 -11.51 0.02
N SER A 29 4.72 -10.58 -0.51
CA SER A 29 4.91 -9.25 0.11
C SER A 29 3.64 -8.41 0.16
N PRO A 30 2.76 -8.40 -0.86
CA PRO A 30 1.49 -7.66 -0.78
C PRO A 30 0.53 -8.28 0.24
N LEU A 31 0.51 -9.61 0.33
CA LEU A 31 -0.35 -10.32 1.29
C LEU A 31 0.07 -10.04 2.74
N LEU A 32 1.37 -10.11 3.04
CA LEU A 32 1.92 -9.80 4.36
C LEU A 32 1.63 -8.35 4.76
N PHE A 33 1.76 -7.41 3.81
CA PHE A 33 1.44 -6.01 4.04
C PHE A 33 -0.04 -5.80 4.38
N ASN A 34 -0.95 -6.44 3.65
CA ASN A 34 -2.39 -6.39 3.94
C ASN A 34 -2.75 -6.94 5.32
N ILE A 35 -2.09 -8.01 5.78
CA ILE A 35 -2.30 -8.57 7.13
C ILE A 35 -1.88 -7.55 8.20
N VAL A 36 -0.74 -6.86 8.01
CA VAL A 36 -0.28 -5.82 8.93
C VAL A 36 -1.28 -4.66 8.94
N LEU A 37 -1.73 -4.18 7.78
CA LEU A 37 -2.74 -3.13 7.68
C LEU A 37 -4.06 -3.50 8.35
N GLU A 38 -4.53 -4.73 8.15
CA GLU A 38 -5.75 -5.24 8.79
C GLU A 38 -5.60 -5.29 10.32
N SER A 39 -4.44 -5.70 10.82
CA SER A 39 -4.17 -5.73 12.25
C SER A 39 -4.21 -4.33 12.88
N LEU A 40 -3.64 -3.33 12.20
CA LEU A 40 -3.68 -1.93 12.62
C LEU A 40 -5.11 -1.37 12.55
N ALA A 41 -5.83 -1.66 11.47
CA ALA A 41 -7.22 -1.27 11.30
C ALA A 41 -8.11 -1.82 12.43
N ARG A 42 -7.90 -3.08 12.85
CA ARG A 42 -8.61 -3.67 13.98
C ARG A 42 -8.31 -2.94 15.28
N ALA A 43 -7.05 -2.59 15.55
CA ALA A 43 -6.68 -1.82 16.73
C ALA A 43 -7.36 -0.43 16.77
N ILE A 44 -7.38 0.28 15.64
CA ILE A 44 -8.03 1.58 15.52
C ILE A 44 -9.54 1.48 15.74
N ARG A 45 -10.20 0.47 15.14
CA ARG A 45 -11.65 0.24 15.32
C ARG A 45 -12.02 0.02 16.79
N GLN A 46 -11.18 -0.73 17.52
CA GLN A 46 -11.41 -1.05 18.94
C GLN A 46 -11.08 0.09 19.90
N THR A 47 -10.20 1.02 19.51
CA THR A 47 -9.77 2.13 20.35
C THR A 47 -10.89 3.16 20.49
N LYS A 48 -11.44 3.31 21.70
CA LYS A 48 -12.56 4.21 21.99
C LYS A 48 -12.19 5.69 21.97
N GLU A 49 -10.91 5.98 22.23
CA GLU A 49 -10.35 7.35 22.20
C GLU A 49 -10.26 7.90 20.77
N ILE A 50 -10.18 7.01 19.76
CA ILE A 50 -10.25 7.39 18.35
C ILE A 50 -11.71 7.35 17.95
N LYS A 51 -12.34 8.52 17.86
CA LYS A 51 -13.72 8.67 17.41
C LYS A 51 -13.77 8.91 15.91
N GLY A 52 -14.51 8.04 15.23
CA GLY A 52 -14.84 8.15 13.82
C GLY A 52 -16.04 9.04 13.58
N ILE A 53 -16.36 9.26 12.30
CA ILE A 53 -17.52 10.04 11.91
C ILE A 53 -18.77 9.19 12.14
N ARG A 54 -19.73 9.70 12.89
CA ARG A 54 -21.00 9.01 13.15
C ARG A 54 -22.04 9.37 12.09
N ILE A 55 -22.57 8.35 11.42
CA ILE A 55 -23.64 8.46 10.45
C ILE A 55 -24.81 7.62 10.97
N GLY A 56 -25.85 8.28 11.49
CA GLY A 56 -26.96 7.61 12.15
C GLY A 56 -26.50 6.85 13.40
N LYS A 57 -26.63 5.52 13.39
CA LYS A 57 -26.22 4.63 14.49
C LYS A 57 -24.84 4.01 14.29
N GLU A 58 -24.23 4.18 13.12
CA GLU A 58 -22.95 3.59 12.77
C GLU A 58 -21.83 4.62 12.91
N GLU A 59 -20.64 4.15 13.29
CA GLU A 59 -19.43 4.96 13.41
C GLU A 59 -18.41 4.51 12.37
N LEU A 60 -18.08 5.41 11.45
CA LEU A 60 -17.08 5.20 10.42
C LEU A 60 -15.73 5.72 10.91
N LYS A 61 -14.85 4.80 11.35
CA LYS A 61 -13.50 5.13 11.82
C LYS A 61 -12.43 5.10 10.73
N LEU A 62 -12.52 4.12 9.82
CA LEU A 62 -11.54 3.97 8.75
C LEU A 62 -12.10 3.15 7.59
N SER A 63 -11.49 3.31 6.42
CA SER A 63 -11.62 2.45 5.25
C SER A 63 -10.25 1.95 4.80
N LEU A 64 -10.20 0.73 4.28
CA LEU A 64 -9.00 0.13 3.68
C LEU A 64 -9.22 0.08 2.17
N PHE A 65 -8.24 0.53 1.39
CA PHE A 65 -8.30 0.52 -0.06
C PHE A 65 -6.95 0.14 -0.65
N ALA A 66 -6.87 -1.03 -1.28
CA ALA A 66 -5.63 -1.60 -1.78
C ALA A 66 -4.52 -1.54 -0.71
N ASP A 67 -3.48 -0.76 -0.97
CA ASP A 67 -2.32 -0.58 -0.09
C ASP A 67 -2.46 0.62 0.88
N ASP A 68 -3.60 1.33 0.84
CA ASP A 68 -3.84 2.56 1.61
C ASP A 68 -4.89 2.38 2.71
N MET A 69 -4.68 3.09 3.83
CA MET A 69 -5.66 3.20 4.91
C MET A 69 -6.08 4.65 5.10
N ILE A 70 -7.38 4.91 5.00
CA ILE A 70 -7.98 6.23 5.21
C ILE A 70 -8.68 6.22 6.57
N ILE A 71 -8.32 7.13 7.45
CA ILE A 71 -8.89 7.27 8.80
C ILE A 71 -9.77 8.50 8.83
N TYR A 72 -10.97 8.35 9.37
CA TYR A 72 -11.92 9.42 9.59
C TYR A 72 -11.96 9.76 11.08
N LEU A 73 -11.77 11.03 11.42
CA LEU A 73 -11.75 11.50 12.81
C LEU A 73 -12.84 12.55 13.00
N GLU A 74 -13.75 12.32 13.94
CA GLU A 74 -14.75 13.33 14.37
C GLU A 74 -14.04 14.47 15.11
N GLU A 75 -13.12 14.12 16.01
CA GLU A 75 -12.34 15.08 16.81
C GLU A 75 -10.83 14.85 16.61
N PRO A 76 -10.22 15.48 15.58
CA PRO A 76 -8.79 15.25 15.28
C PRO A 76 -7.88 15.71 16.42
N GLY A 77 -8.18 16.81 17.11
CA GLY A 77 -7.34 17.34 18.19
C GLY A 77 -7.12 16.35 19.34
N ASN A 78 -8.16 15.60 19.71
CA ASN A 78 -8.12 14.62 20.79
C ASN A 78 -7.63 13.24 20.29
N SER A 79 -8.05 12.84 19.08
CA SER A 79 -7.80 11.50 18.55
C SER A 79 -6.39 11.32 17.96
N THR A 80 -5.77 12.40 17.47
CA THR A 80 -4.48 12.32 16.75
C THR A 80 -3.36 11.77 17.62
N ARG A 81 -3.28 12.17 18.89
CA ARG A 81 -2.24 11.68 19.81
C ARG A 81 -2.33 10.17 19.98
N LYS A 82 -3.54 9.65 20.20
CA LYS A 82 -3.75 8.22 20.38
C LYS A 82 -3.50 7.43 19.10
N LEU A 83 -3.89 7.99 17.96
CA LEU A 83 -3.60 7.39 16.67
C LEU A 83 -2.09 7.26 16.42
N LEU A 84 -1.31 8.33 16.69
CA LEU A 84 0.14 8.29 16.54
C LEU A 84 0.81 7.27 17.47
N GLU A 85 0.33 7.12 18.71
CA GLU A 85 0.79 6.08 19.63
C GLU A 85 0.59 4.67 19.04
N LEU A 86 -0.58 4.38 18.47
CA LEU A 86 -0.88 3.07 17.87
C LEU A 86 -0.02 2.79 16.62
N ILE A 87 0.18 3.80 15.76
CA ILE A 87 1.02 3.64 14.57
C ILE A 87 2.48 3.41 15.01
N SER A 88 2.96 4.14 16.03
CA SER A 88 4.29 3.97 16.63
C SER A 88 4.51 2.57 17.16
N GLU A 89 3.57 2.05 17.94
CA GLU A 89 3.67 0.70 18.49
C GLU A 89 3.68 -0.37 17.38
N SER A 90 2.81 -0.20 16.38
CA SER A 90 2.74 -1.12 15.24
C SER A 90 4.03 -1.08 14.40
N SER A 91 4.63 0.09 14.25
CA SER A 91 5.87 0.26 13.48
C SER A 91 7.07 -0.35 14.18
N LYS A 92 7.14 -0.27 15.53
CA LYS A 92 8.18 -0.99 16.31
C LYS A 92 8.11 -2.50 16.09
N VAL A 93 6.90 -3.07 16.11
CA VAL A 93 6.69 -4.51 15.87
C VAL A 93 7.09 -4.90 14.46
N ALA A 94 6.76 -4.05 13.48
CA ALA A 94 7.09 -4.30 12.08
C ALA A 94 8.54 -3.94 11.70
N GLY A 95 9.32 -3.35 12.61
CA GLY A 95 10.71 -2.93 12.38
C GLY A 95 10.85 -1.68 11.50
N TYR A 96 9.78 -0.90 11.34
CA TYR A 96 9.79 0.35 10.57
C TYR A 96 10.02 1.56 11.48
N LYS A 97 10.72 2.56 10.94
CA LYS A 97 10.87 3.89 11.57
C LYS A 97 9.80 4.83 10.98
N ILE A 98 9.02 5.45 11.86
CA ILE A 98 8.06 6.51 11.51
C ILE A 98 8.77 7.85 11.47
#